data_AF-A0A7C4W0I5-F1
#
_entry.id   AF-A0A7C4W0I5-F1
#
_cell.length_a   1.000
_cell.length_b   1.000
_cell.length_c   1.000
_cell.angle_alpha   90.00
_cell.angle_beta   90.00
_cell.angle_gamma   90.00
#
_symmetry.space_group_name_H-M   'P 1'
#
loop_
_entity.id
_entity.type
_entity.pdbx_description
1 polymer ?
#
loop_
_entity_poly.entity_id
_entity_poly.type
_entity_poly.pdbx_seq_one_letter_code
_entity_poly.pdbx_strand_id
1 'polypeptide(L)'
;MTIKAVILGSGREVGRTCIVIKWNYGSIMLDCGIYPTAVGLEATPKLELLDSGSVANVVLTHAHLDHSGALPRLLRLGFKGKVVATLPTAALVGMMWRDQLSIMKREGSEESRLWDVKEMNKMLVDYIQYVTYREEVKLPDDTKMILHDAGHILGSSFVELEIDGLRIGYSGDLGSSSNHLQYWDTSPLKGVDVLICESTYGGVERKGRETLERELVEAVKSTLDGGGKVLIPAMSVGKAQEILLALKRHEAKLPDPLVVLDGMAYKATRIYSQFIMYMSDSIKRAFIINGEDPFNWDRIVQPKTLKNRRKLIESKDPCIFLVPSGMLKGGWSQWYLAKLTPNPENAVIICGYVDPQTPANELISGVREVEVMDFIAQERVKVQVNCKIYHVEISRHAMHSELCKFIATIKPETLILVHDESGNIEKLINSVSSYAKEIVVPENGSIINLKD
;
A
#
# COMPACT_ATOMS: atom_id res chain seq x y z
N MET A 1 19.42 20.40 22.86
CA MET A 1 17.93 20.31 22.86
C MET A 1 17.65 18.88 22.49
N THR A 2 17.00 18.13 23.37
CA THR A 2 16.94 16.70 23.17
C THR A 2 15.84 16.35 22.18
N ILE A 3 16.20 15.64 21.11
CA ILE A 3 15.28 15.14 20.08
C ILE A 3 15.37 13.62 20.08
N LYS A 4 14.22 12.94 20.11
CA LYS A 4 14.12 11.47 20.18
C LYS A 4 13.11 10.92 19.19
N ALA A 5 13.39 9.75 18.62
CA ALA A 5 12.40 8.94 17.91
C ALA A 5 11.86 7.83 18.82
N VAL A 6 10.53 7.70 18.90
CA VAL A 6 9.84 6.61 19.60
C VAL A 6 9.17 5.72 18.56
N ILE A 7 9.58 4.45 18.51
CA ILE A 7 9.07 3.48 17.54
C ILE A 7 7.85 2.78 18.14
N LEU A 8 6.65 3.13 17.70
CA LEU A 8 5.41 2.55 18.24
C LEU A 8 4.88 1.38 17.40
N GLY A 9 5.29 1.30 16.14
CA GLY A 9 4.99 0.21 15.21
C GLY A 9 5.97 0.17 14.03
N SER A 10 6.01 -0.94 13.30
CA SER A 10 6.94 -1.20 12.17
C SER A 10 8.42 -1.41 12.56
N GLY A 11 8.74 -1.51 13.86
CA GLY A 11 10.04 -1.98 14.33
C GLY A 11 10.14 -3.51 14.23
N ARG A 12 10.91 -4.02 13.27
CA ARG A 12 11.04 -5.46 12.93
C ARG A 12 9.71 -6.14 12.59
N GLU A 13 8.81 -5.41 11.93
CA GLU A 13 7.58 -5.97 11.37
C GLU A 13 7.09 -5.16 10.17
N VAL A 14 6.23 -5.76 9.33
CA VAL A 14 5.49 -5.09 8.26
C VAL A 14 4.04 -4.88 8.70
N GLY A 15 3.69 -3.63 9.03
CA GLY A 15 2.35 -3.29 9.50
C GLY A 15 2.35 -2.25 10.61
N ARG A 16 1.16 -1.68 10.88
CA ARG A 16 0.90 -0.72 11.98
C ARG A 16 1.98 0.37 12.13
N THR A 17 2.49 0.89 11.02
CA THR A 17 3.55 1.90 11.00
C THR A 17 3.15 3.10 11.84
N CYS A 18 4.00 3.44 12.82
CA CYS A 18 3.83 4.60 13.67
C CYS A 18 5.14 4.95 14.38
N ILE A 19 5.70 6.10 14.06
CA ILE A 19 6.92 6.61 14.67
C ILE A 19 6.66 8.01 15.19
N VAL A 20 7.08 8.34 16.41
CA VAL A 20 6.88 9.69 16.97
C VAL A 20 8.24 10.35 17.20
N ILE A 21 8.47 11.47 16.54
CA ILE A 21 9.62 12.34 16.82
C ILE A 21 9.21 13.33 17.91
N LYS A 22 9.90 13.30 19.05
CA LYS A 22 9.64 14.16 20.21
C LYS A 22 10.81 15.08 20.48
N TRP A 23 10.51 16.33 20.83
CA TRP A 23 11.46 17.28 21.36
C TRP A 23 10.87 18.00 22.57
N ASN A 24 11.66 18.85 23.23
CA ASN A 24 11.27 19.51 24.49
C ASN A 24 9.93 20.27 24.43
N TYR A 25 9.53 20.76 23.26
CA TYR A 25 8.40 21.67 23.10
C TYR A 25 7.29 21.12 22.18
N GLY A 26 7.49 19.94 21.58
CA GLY A 26 6.53 19.40 20.63
C GLY A 26 6.79 17.96 20.21
N SER A 27 5.89 17.43 19.39
CA SER A 27 6.04 16.12 18.77
C SER A 27 5.31 16.03 17.45
N ILE A 28 5.87 15.24 16.53
CA ILE A 28 5.26 14.91 15.25
C ILE A 28 5.21 13.40 15.10
N MET A 29 4.05 12.89 14.69
CA MET A 29 3.84 11.47 14.41
C MET A 29 3.98 11.23 12.91
N LEU A 30 4.73 10.20 12.54
CA LEU A 30 4.94 9.72 11.19
C LEU A 30 4.10 8.46 11.04
N ASP A 31 3.00 8.58 10.30
CA ASP A 31 2.00 7.54 10.07
C ASP A 31 1.32 7.00 11.36
N CYS A 32 0.17 6.36 11.18
CA CYS A 32 -0.55 5.64 12.23
C CYS A 32 -1.43 4.57 11.59
N GLY A 33 -0.81 3.41 11.34
CA GLY A 33 -1.43 2.29 10.64
C GLY A 33 -2.10 1.23 11.49
N ILE A 34 -2.54 0.16 10.83
CA ILE A 34 -2.99 -1.09 11.46
C ILE A 34 -2.23 -2.30 10.93
N TYR A 35 -2.12 -3.35 11.73
CA TYR A 35 -1.53 -4.63 11.30
C TYR A 35 -2.55 -5.42 10.48
N PRO A 36 -2.27 -5.80 9.22
CA PRO A 36 -3.29 -6.33 8.30
C PRO A 36 -3.96 -7.66 8.69
N THR A 37 -3.37 -8.44 9.59
CA THR A 37 -3.91 -9.74 10.04
C THR A 37 -4.48 -9.72 11.44
N ALA A 38 -4.23 -8.68 12.22
CA ALA A 38 -4.75 -8.56 13.58
C ALA A 38 -6.13 -7.91 13.62
N VAL A 39 -6.88 -8.13 14.71
CA VAL A 39 -8.23 -7.60 14.91
C VAL A 39 -8.26 -6.80 16.22
N GLY A 40 -9.04 -5.72 16.23
CA GLY A 40 -9.19 -4.87 17.41
C GLY A 40 -7.91 -4.14 17.78
N LEU A 41 -7.73 -3.87 19.08
CA LEU A 41 -6.59 -3.08 19.58
C LEU A 41 -5.23 -3.73 19.32
N GLU A 42 -5.16 -5.05 19.17
CA GLU A 42 -3.92 -5.75 18.79
C GLU A 42 -3.41 -5.32 17.40
N ALA A 43 -4.30 -4.82 16.53
CA ALA A 43 -3.93 -4.30 15.24
C ALA A 43 -3.30 -2.90 15.31
N THR A 44 -3.44 -2.17 16.41
CA THR A 44 -2.90 -0.80 16.50
C THR A 44 -1.41 -0.81 16.87
N PRO A 45 -0.69 0.30 16.60
CA PRO A 45 0.62 0.53 17.20
C PRO A 45 0.51 0.55 18.74
N LYS A 46 1.64 0.55 19.44
CA LYS A 46 1.72 0.66 20.92
C LYS A 46 1.34 2.06 21.42
N LEU A 47 0.13 2.52 21.09
CA LEU A 47 -0.35 3.87 21.37
C LEU A 47 -0.49 4.15 22.87
N GLU A 48 -0.57 3.12 23.71
CA GLU A 48 -0.54 3.22 25.17
C GLU A 48 0.79 3.79 25.72
N LEU A 49 1.87 3.74 24.93
CA LEU A 49 3.16 4.35 25.27
C LEU A 49 3.21 5.86 24.97
N LEU A 50 2.12 6.43 24.46
CA LEU A 50 2.03 7.80 24.01
C LEU A 50 0.76 8.49 24.56
N ASP A 51 0.93 9.62 25.22
CA ASP A 51 -0.18 10.56 25.37
C ASP A 51 -0.51 11.16 23.99
N SER A 52 -1.49 10.59 23.30
CA SER A 52 -1.88 11.02 21.95
C SER A 52 -2.43 12.46 21.92
N GLY A 53 -2.90 12.98 23.06
CA GLY A 53 -3.32 14.38 23.19
C GLY A 53 -2.15 15.37 23.12
N SER A 54 -0.92 14.90 23.36
CA SER A 54 0.32 15.69 23.28
C SER A 54 0.93 15.75 21.88
N VAL A 55 0.39 14.99 20.92
CA VAL A 55 0.88 14.96 19.54
C VAL A 55 0.42 16.21 18.80
N ALA A 56 1.38 17.03 18.36
CA ALA A 56 1.05 18.31 17.73
C ALA A 56 0.47 18.11 16.32
N ASN A 57 1.10 17.26 15.51
CA ASN A 57 0.64 16.94 14.16
C ASN A 57 1.03 15.50 13.79
N VAL A 58 0.30 14.95 12.82
CA VAL A 58 0.62 13.68 12.16
C VAL A 58 0.95 13.98 10.70
N VAL A 59 1.93 13.27 10.16
CA VAL A 59 2.21 13.23 8.73
C VAL A 59 1.76 11.87 8.23
N LEU A 60 0.92 11.87 7.21
CA LEU A 60 0.50 10.65 6.53
C LEU A 60 1.21 10.55 5.19
N THR A 61 2.12 9.58 5.08
CA THR A 61 2.91 9.37 3.86
C THR A 61 2.03 8.91 2.71
N HIS A 62 1.12 7.96 2.96
CA HIS A 62 0.25 7.42 1.94
C HIS A 62 -0.97 6.68 2.51
N ALA A 63 -1.92 6.35 1.64
CA ALA A 63 -3.25 5.90 2.03
C ALA A 63 -3.35 4.43 2.50
N HIS A 64 -2.30 3.60 2.42
CA HIS A 64 -2.43 2.19 2.82
C HIS A 64 -2.79 2.05 4.30
N LEU A 65 -3.49 0.97 4.65
CA LEU A 65 -4.06 0.80 5.99
C LEU A 65 -2.98 0.59 7.06
N ASP A 66 -1.86 -0.01 6.69
CA ASP A 66 -0.67 -0.16 7.54
C ASP A 66 0.08 1.15 7.78
N HIS A 67 -0.34 2.27 7.17
CA HIS A 67 0.14 3.62 7.45
C HIS A 67 -0.96 4.58 7.94
N SER A 68 -2.23 4.30 7.62
CA SER A 68 -3.35 5.21 7.88
C SER A 68 -4.46 4.66 8.77
N GLY A 69 -4.53 3.34 8.94
CA GLY A 69 -5.74 2.65 9.42
C GLY A 69 -6.11 2.94 10.87
N ALA A 70 -5.18 3.41 11.69
CA ALA A 70 -5.42 3.75 13.09
C ALA A 70 -5.60 5.26 13.32
N LEU A 71 -5.44 6.11 12.30
CA LEU A 71 -5.61 7.56 12.45
C LEU A 71 -6.96 7.95 13.10
N PRO A 72 -8.14 7.45 12.68
CA PRO A 72 -9.38 7.88 13.31
C PRO A 72 -9.50 7.47 14.79
N ARG A 73 -8.78 6.42 15.22
CA ARG A 73 -8.72 5.99 16.64
C ARG A 73 -8.07 7.05 17.54
N LEU A 74 -7.17 7.86 16.99
CA LEU A 74 -6.48 8.94 17.73
C LEU A 74 -7.47 9.95 18.31
N LEU A 75 -8.64 10.14 17.69
CA LEU A 75 -9.68 11.04 18.21
C LEU A 75 -10.21 10.58 19.58
N ARG A 76 -10.39 9.28 19.78
CA ARG A 76 -10.76 8.68 21.08
C ARG A 76 -9.64 8.80 22.12
N LEU A 77 -8.39 8.96 21.67
CA LEU A 77 -7.22 9.18 22.53
C LEU A 77 -6.93 10.68 22.76
N GLY A 78 -7.85 11.56 22.37
CA GLY A 78 -7.76 12.99 22.66
C GLY A 78 -6.88 13.79 21.70
N PHE A 79 -6.53 13.26 20.53
CA PHE A 79 -5.77 13.99 19.50
C PHE A 79 -6.49 15.26 19.02
N LYS A 80 -5.75 16.37 18.93
CA LYS A 80 -6.26 17.70 18.54
C LYS A 80 -5.49 18.34 17.38
N GLY A 81 -4.40 17.72 16.94
CA GLY A 81 -3.53 18.22 15.87
C GLY A 81 -4.13 18.11 14.48
N LYS A 82 -3.33 18.39 13.45
CA LYS A 82 -3.69 18.12 12.05
C LYS A 82 -2.98 16.88 11.53
N VAL A 83 -3.58 16.23 10.54
CA VAL A 83 -2.96 15.17 9.75
C VAL A 83 -2.61 15.75 8.40
N VAL A 84 -1.32 15.94 8.13
CA VAL A 84 -0.83 16.49 6.87
C VAL A 84 -0.60 15.37 5.88
N ALA A 85 -1.19 15.47 4.69
CA ALA A 85 -1.07 14.48 3.62
C ALA A 85 -1.08 15.15 2.25
N THR A 86 -0.86 14.40 1.18
CA THR A 86 -1.18 14.91 -0.16
C THR A 86 -2.68 14.81 -0.45
N LEU A 87 -3.19 15.62 -1.38
CA LEU A 87 -4.59 15.56 -1.79
C LEU A 87 -5.03 14.18 -2.31
N PRO A 88 -4.26 13.47 -3.16
CA PRO A 88 -4.65 12.13 -3.58
C PRO A 88 -4.65 11.12 -2.43
N THR A 89 -3.70 11.22 -1.49
CA THR A 89 -3.69 10.39 -0.28
C THR A 89 -4.96 10.60 0.55
N ALA A 90 -5.38 11.86 0.76
CA ALA A 90 -6.63 12.18 1.46
C ALA A 90 -7.88 11.62 0.74
N ALA A 91 -7.90 11.65 -0.61
CA ALA A 91 -9.00 11.09 -1.39
C ALA A 91 -9.08 9.56 -1.28
N LEU A 92 -7.92 8.89 -1.28
CA LEU A 92 -7.85 7.42 -1.18
C LEU A 92 -8.14 6.93 0.24
N VAL A 93 -7.66 7.63 1.27
CA VAL A 93 -7.75 7.15 2.66
C VAL A 93 -9.20 7.00 3.12
N GLY A 94 -10.09 7.93 2.76
CA GLY A 94 -11.52 7.83 3.11
C GLY A 94 -12.21 6.63 2.49
N MET A 95 -11.79 6.21 1.29
CA MET A 95 -12.27 4.97 0.68
C MET A 95 -11.74 3.75 1.43
N MET A 96 -10.45 3.74 1.75
CA MET A 96 -9.79 2.62 2.43
C MET A 96 -10.34 2.41 3.83
N TRP A 97 -10.57 3.50 4.59
CA TRP A 97 -11.27 3.42 5.86
C TRP A 97 -12.68 2.87 5.69
N ARG A 98 -13.51 3.41 4.79
CA ARG A 98 -14.87 2.88 4.62
C ARG A 98 -14.90 1.37 4.36
N ASP A 99 -13.97 0.84 3.57
CA ASP A 99 -13.82 -0.59 3.33
C ASP A 99 -13.40 -1.35 4.60
N GLN A 100 -12.39 -0.85 5.32
CA GLN A 100 -11.94 -1.44 6.59
C GLN A 100 -13.04 -1.44 7.66
N LEU A 101 -13.88 -0.42 7.73
CA LEU A 101 -15.01 -0.38 8.65
C LEU A 101 -16.02 -1.49 8.38
N SER A 102 -16.29 -1.77 7.10
CA SER A 102 -17.15 -2.88 6.70
C SER A 102 -16.55 -4.24 7.09
N ILE A 103 -15.22 -4.37 7.06
CA ILE A 103 -14.51 -5.57 7.53
C ILE A 103 -14.61 -5.69 9.05
N MET A 104 -14.26 -4.64 9.80
CA MET A 104 -14.35 -4.63 11.28
C MET A 104 -15.78 -4.94 11.78
N LYS A 105 -16.82 -4.46 11.09
CA LYS A 105 -18.23 -4.78 11.41
C LYS A 105 -18.60 -6.24 11.22
N ARG A 106 -17.91 -6.95 10.32
CA ARG A 106 -18.17 -8.37 10.02
C ARG A 106 -17.36 -9.30 10.91
N GLU A 107 -16.13 -8.93 11.24
CA GLU A 107 -15.16 -9.82 11.90
C GLU A 107 -15.08 -9.60 13.41
N GLY A 108 -15.53 -8.46 13.93
CA GLY A 108 -15.42 -8.09 15.34
C GLY A 108 -16.73 -7.63 15.97
N SER A 109 -16.72 -7.55 17.30
CA SER A 109 -17.80 -6.92 18.07
C SER A 109 -17.77 -5.39 17.86
N GLU A 110 -18.78 -4.69 18.38
CA GLU A 110 -18.79 -3.23 18.31
C GLU A 110 -17.66 -2.60 19.13
N GLU A 111 -17.35 -3.20 20.27
CA GLU A 111 -16.30 -2.77 21.21
C GLU A 111 -14.90 -2.95 20.64
N SER A 112 -14.68 -3.95 19.77
CA SER A 112 -13.39 -4.16 19.14
C SER A 112 -13.13 -3.24 17.95
N ARG A 113 -14.12 -2.45 17.51
CA ARG A 113 -13.93 -1.51 16.39
C ARG A 113 -13.00 -0.38 16.81
N LEU A 114 -11.96 -0.16 16.01
CA LEU A 114 -10.99 0.91 16.24
C LEU A 114 -11.63 2.31 16.16
N TRP A 115 -12.62 2.47 15.30
CA TRP A 115 -13.33 3.72 15.11
C TRP A 115 -14.67 3.48 14.41
N ASP A 116 -15.57 4.45 14.50
CA ASP A 116 -16.88 4.42 13.85
C ASP A 116 -16.99 5.37 12.65
N VAL A 117 -18.17 5.45 12.03
CA VAL A 117 -18.42 6.34 10.88
C VAL A 117 -18.24 7.82 11.27
N LYS A 118 -18.63 8.21 12.50
CA LYS A 118 -18.55 9.60 12.96
C LYS A 118 -17.10 10.02 13.12
N GLU A 119 -16.28 9.19 13.75
CA GLU A 119 -14.85 9.43 13.95
C GLU A 119 -14.09 9.43 12.63
N MET A 120 -14.38 8.49 11.74
CA MET A 120 -13.82 8.46 10.38
C MET A 120 -14.13 9.76 9.63
N ASN A 121 -15.40 10.17 9.59
CA ASN A 121 -15.81 11.40 8.90
C ASN A 121 -15.20 12.65 9.56
N LYS A 122 -15.17 12.70 10.90
CA LYS A 122 -14.56 13.80 11.65
C LYS A 122 -13.07 13.92 11.32
N MET A 123 -12.33 12.81 11.30
CA MET A 123 -10.93 12.80 10.90
C MET A 123 -10.73 13.32 9.47
N LEU A 124 -11.53 12.82 8.52
CA LEU A 124 -11.45 13.23 7.11
C LEU A 124 -11.74 14.72 6.87
N VAL A 125 -12.74 15.28 7.57
CA VAL A 125 -13.23 16.64 7.30
C VAL A 125 -12.51 17.69 8.15
N ASP A 126 -12.30 17.42 9.44
CA ASP A 126 -11.85 18.44 10.39
C ASP A 126 -10.35 18.38 10.68
N TYR A 127 -9.70 17.23 10.45
CA TYR A 127 -8.32 16.99 10.90
C TYR A 127 -7.32 16.82 9.75
N ILE A 128 -7.72 16.25 8.62
CA ILE A 128 -6.83 16.14 7.45
C ILE A 128 -6.64 17.50 6.79
N GLN A 129 -5.38 17.92 6.67
CA GLN A 129 -4.95 19.05 5.88
C GLN A 129 -4.12 18.50 4.71
N TYR A 130 -4.52 18.82 3.49
CA TYR A 130 -3.76 18.39 2.31
C TYR A 130 -2.83 19.49 1.81
N VAL A 131 -1.68 19.07 1.30
CA VAL A 131 -0.66 19.94 0.68
C VAL A 131 -0.22 19.34 -0.65
N THR A 132 0.46 20.15 -1.45
CA THR A 132 1.11 19.70 -2.67
C THR A 132 2.55 19.27 -2.42
N TYR A 133 3.14 18.49 -3.33
CA TYR A 133 4.55 18.14 -3.21
C TYR A 133 5.41 19.41 -3.26
N ARG A 134 6.48 19.43 -2.48
CA ARG A 134 7.45 20.54 -2.38
C ARG A 134 6.87 21.84 -1.79
N GLU A 135 5.68 21.76 -1.18
CA GLU A 135 5.11 22.84 -0.38
C GLU A 135 5.69 22.80 1.03
N GLU A 136 6.20 23.95 1.50
CA GLU A 136 6.70 24.08 2.87
C GLU A 136 5.54 24.25 3.85
N VAL A 137 5.44 23.30 4.79
CA VAL A 137 4.50 23.35 5.91
C VAL A 137 5.25 23.80 7.15
N LYS A 138 4.96 25.00 7.61
CA LYS A 138 5.49 25.52 8.88
C LYS A 138 4.67 24.97 10.04
N LEU A 139 5.34 24.23 10.91
CA LEU A 139 4.81 23.74 12.17
C LEU A 139 5.32 24.66 13.30
N PRO A 140 4.78 24.54 14.53
CA PRO A 140 5.29 25.30 15.68
C PRO A 140 6.79 25.07 15.93
N ASP A 141 7.42 25.95 16.72
CA ASP A 141 8.83 25.86 17.14
C ASP A 141 9.85 25.83 16.00
N ASP A 142 9.65 26.66 14.97
CA ASP A 142 10.50 26.74 13.77
C ASP A 142 10.70 25.38 13.05
N THR A 143 9.78 24.44 13.25
CA THR A 143 9.78 23.16 12.57
C THR A 143 9.26 23.29 11.15
N LYS A 144 10.00 22.76 10.19
CA LYS A 144 9.59 22.71 8.78
C LYS A 144 9.35 21.29 8.33
N MET A 145 8.39 21.14 7.44
CA MET A 145 8.08 19.87 6.79
C MET A 145 7.80 20.08 5.31
N ILE A 146 8.34 19.18 4.48
CA ILE A 146 8.07 19.14 3.05
C ILE A 146 7.75 17.70 2.64
N LEU A 147 6.68 17.51 1.88
CA LEU A 147 6.34 16.23 1.27
C LEU A 147 6.89 16.15 -0.15
N HIS A 148 7.54 15.04 -0.49
CA HIS A 148 8.12 14.78 -1.80
C HIS A 148 7.59 13.48 -2.36
N ASP A 149 7.52 13.33 -3.68
CA ASP A 149 6.93 12.14 -4.31
C ASP A 149 7.75 10.87 -4.02
N ALA A 150 7.12 9.86 -3.43
CA ALA A 150 7.73 8.55 -3.17
C ALA A 150 7.50 7.53 -4.29
N GLY A 151 6.57 7.77 -5.22
CA GLY A 151 6.31 6.88 -6.36
C GLY A 151 5.70 5.50 -6.03
N HIS A 152 5.23 5.26 -4.79
CA HIS A 152 4.70 3.96 -4.33
C HIS A 152 3.22 3.76 -4.69
N ILE A 153 2.36 4.68 -4.27
CA ILE A 153 0.96 4.80 -4.70
C ILE A 153 0.65 6.25 -5.04
N LEU A 154 -0.49 6.47 -5.68
CA LEU A 154 -0.93 7.82 -6.02
C LEU A 154 -0.97 8.70 -4.77
N GLY A 155 -0.19 9.77 -4.77
CA GLY A 155 -0.07 10.70 -3.64
C GLY A 155 0.91 10.27 -2.54
N SER A 156 1.58 9.12 -2.66
CA SER A 156 2.57 8.69 -1.66
C SER A 156 3.71 9.70 -1.55
N SER A 157 4.20 9.92 -0.35
CA SER A 157 5.30 10.84 -0.10
C SER A 157 6.35 10.32 0.85
N PHE A 158 7.60 10.66 0.58
CA PHE A 158 8.62 10.73 1.62
C PHE A 158 8.64 12.14 2.21
N VAL A 159 9.12 12.26 3.45
CA VAL A 159 9.04 13.47 4.26
C VAL A 159 10.45 14.00 4.50
N GLU A 160 10.62 15.29 4.29
CA GLU A 160 11.76 16.07 4.79
C GLU A 160 11.29 16.88 6.00
N LEU A 161 11.98 16.74 7.13
CA LEU A 161 11.74 17.46 8.37
C LEU A 161 12.99 18.21 8.80
N GLU A 162 12.81 19.44 9.29
CA GLU A 162 13.86 20.22 9.95
C GLU A 162 13.34 20.65 11.32
N ILE A 163 14.00 20.22 12.39
CA ILE A 163 13.64 20.51 13.78
C ILE A 163 14.88 21.04 14.49
N ASP A 164 14.91 22.34 14.84
CA ASP A 164 16.05 22.97 15.51
C ASP A 164 17.39 22.66 14.81
N GLY A 165 17.41 22.80 13.49
CA GLY A 165 18.57 22.53 12.63
C GLY A 165 18.90 21.04 12.41
N LEU A 166 18.23 20.10 13.08
CA LEU A 166 18.34 18.68 12.78
C LEU A 166 17.46 18.33 11.58
N ARG A 167 18.07 17.80 10.51
CA ARG A 167 17.37 17.36 9.29
C ARG A 167 17.08 15.86 9.36
N ILE A 168 15.81 15.50 9.23
CA ILE A 168 15.33 14.12 9.26
C ILE A 168 14.61 13.81 7.95
N GLY A 169 15.04 12.74 7.26
CA GLY A 169 14.28 12.13 6.18
C GLY A 169 13.44 10.97 6.70
N TYR A 170 12.19 10.84 6.25
CA TYR A 170 11.37 9.65 6.46
C TYR A 170 10.83 9.16 5.12
N SER A 171 11.15 7.92 4.74
CA SER A 171 10.82 7.42 3.41
C SER A 171 9.33 7.14 3.19
N GLY A 172 8.60 6.76 4.24
CA GLY A 172 7.38 5.97 4.06
C GLY A 172 7.68 4.71 3.23
N ASP A 173 6.75 4.30 2.39
CA ASP A 173 7.01 3.29 1.37
C ASP A 173 7.50 3.95 0.07
N LEU A 174 8.60 3.45 -0.47
CA LEU A 174 9.23 3.92 -1.70
C LEU A 174 8.77 3.10 -2.90
N GLY A 175 8.48 3.78 -4.00
CA GLY A 175 8.14 3.17 -5.27
C GLY A 175 9.33 2.65 -6.04
N SER A 176 9.10 1.59 -6.82
CA SER A 176 10.02 1.17 -7.87
C SER A 176 9.93 2.10 -9.09
N SER A 177 11.06 2.30 -9.77
CA SER A 177 11.18 3.03 -11.05
C SER A 177 10.32 2.46 -12.17
N SER A 178 9.81 1.24 -12.01
CA SER A 178 8.96 0.56 -12.96
C SER A 178 7.45 0.86 -12.82
N ASN A 179 7.06 1.60 -11.78
CA ASN A 179 5.67 1.98 -11.57
C ASN A 179 5.20 3.03 -12.59
N HIS A 180 3.88 3.21 -12.71
CA HIS A 180 3.28 4.30 -13.50
C HIS A 180 3.38 5.69 -12.82
N LEU A 181 4.01 5.77 -11.66
CA LEU A 181 4.20 6.99 -10.89
C LEU A 181 5.59 7.58 -11.14
N GLN A 182 5.80 8.83 -10.73
CA GLN A 182 7.09 9.47 -10.86
C GLN A 182 8.11 8.77 -9.94
N TYR A 183 9.30 8.49 -10.48
CA TYR A 183 10.39 7.99 -9.65
C TYR A 183 10.91 9.11 -8.75
N TRP A 184 11.17 8.77 -7.49
CA TRP A 184 11.58 9.73 -6.46
C TRP A 184 12.87 10.47 -6.84
N ASP A 185 12.99 11.70 -6.34
CA ASP A 185 14.16 12.56 -6.43
C ASP A 185 14.76 12.73 -5.04
N THR A 186 15.94 12.14 -4.80
CA THR A 186 16.61 12.17 -3.48
C THR A 186 17.32 13.49 -3.18
N SER A 187 17.41 14.41 -4.14
CA SER A 187 18.13 15.68 -3.97
C SER A 187 17.76 16.45 -2.70
N PRO A 188 16.48 16.54 -2.29
CA PRO A 188 16.08 17.23 -1.06
C PRO A 188 16.68 16.60 0.20
N LEU A 189 16.79 15.27 0.25
CA LEU A 189 17.28 14.54 1.43
C LEU A 189 18.81 14.40 1.47
N LYS A 190 19.56 14.97 0.52
CA LYS A 190 21.02 14.80 0.50
C LYS A 190 21.65 15.35 1.79
N GLY A 191 22.43 14.51 2.46
CA GLY A 191 23.15 14.84 3.69
C GLY A 191 22.25 15.18 4.88
N VAL A 192 21.06 14.58 4.99
CA VAL A 192 20.27 14.65 6.22
C VAL A 192 21.01 13.99 7.38
N ASP A 193 20.79 14.46 8.60
CA ASP A 193 21.43 13.90 9.79
C ASP A 193 20.87 12.49 10.08
N VAL A 194 19.55 12.33 9.98
CA VAL A 194 18.86 11.07 10.23
C VAL A 194 18.01 10.68 9.03
N LEU A 195 18.10 9.42 8.60
CA LEU A 195 17.16 8.84 7.64
C LEU A 195 16.44 7.65 8.26
N ILE A 196 15.11 7.73 8.34
CA ILE A 196 14.24 6.60 8.67
C ILE A 196 13.73 6.00 7.36
N CYS A 197 14.13 4.78 7.04
CA CYS A 197 13.90 4.15 5.75
C CYS A 197 13.14 2.81 5.88
N GLU A 198 12.17 2.58 4.99
CA GLU A 198 11.59 1.24 4.81
C GLU A 198 12.66 0.23 4.37
N SER A 199 12.38 -1.04 4.65
CA SER A 199 13.27 -2.15 4.30
C SER A 199 12.51 -3.38 3.82
N THR A 200 11.28 -3.21 3.32
CA THR A 200 10.36 -4.31 2.95
C THR A 200 10.98 -5.31 1.97
N TYR A 201 11.82 -4.81 1.05
CA TYR A 201 12.54 -5.64 0.06
C TYR A 201 14.07 -5.61 0.22
N GLY A 202 14.55 -5.28 1.42
CA GLY A 202 15.97 -5.41 1.76
C GLY A 202 16.45 -6.85 1.56
N GLY A 203 17.39 -7.07 0.65
CA GLY A 203 17.97 -8.40 0.40
C GLY A 203 17.13 -9.32 -0.49
N VAL A 204 16.09 -8.79 -1.14
CA VAL A 204 15.25 -9.52 -2.11
C VAL A 204 15.67 -9.16 -3.54
N GLU A 205 16.04 -10.16 -4.32
CA GLU A 205 16.28 -10.05 -5.76
C GLU A 205 15.05 -10.55 -6.54
N ARG A 206 14.68 -9.85 -7.62
CA ARG A 206 13.55 -10.22 -8.48
C ARG A 206 13.86 -10.05 -9.95
N LYS A 207 13.04 -10.71 -10.77
CA LYS A 207 13.01 -10.50 -12.21
C LYS A 207 12.64 -9.04 -12.53
N GLY A 208 13.18 -8.54 -13.63
CA GLY A 208 12.84 -7.21 -14.14
C GLY A 208 11.35 -7.11 -14.50
N ARG A 209 10.81 -5.87 -14.44
CA ARG A 209 9.38 -5.62 -14.67
C ARG A 209 8.89 -6.15 -16.02
N GLU A 210 9.66 -5.95 -17.08
CA GLU A 210 9.28 -6.41 -18.42
C GLU A 210 9.08 -7.93 -18.49
N THR A 211 9.98 -8.69 -17.86
CA THR A 211 9.85 -10.15 -17.75
C THR A 211 8.59 -10.55 -16.99
N LEU A 212 8.30 -9.88 -15.87
CA LEU A 212 7.10 -10.14 -15.08
C LEU A 212 5.81 -9.77 -15.83
N GLU A 213 5.79 -8.66 -16.57
CA GLU A 213 4.64 -8.27 -17.41
C GLU A 213 4.41 -9.29 -18.53
N ARG A 214 5.48 -9.81 -19.13
CA ARG A 214 5.38 -10.90 -20.11
C ARG A 214 4.81 -12.17 -19.49
N GLU A 215 5.28 -12.60 -18.32
CA GLU A 215 4.77 -13.78 -17.62
C GLU A 215 3.27 -13.64 -17.30
N LEU A 216 2.87 -12.45 -16.81
CA LEU A 216 1.45 -12.14 -16.59
C LEU A 216 0.64 -12.26 -17.88
N VAL A 217 1.07 -11.62 -18.96
CA VAL A 217 0.35 -11.59 -20.25
C VAL A 217 0.30 -12.97 -20.90
N GLU A 218 1.39 -13.73 -20.83
CA GLU A 218 1.46 -15.10 -21.36
C GLU A 218 0.50 -16.03 -20.61
N ALA A 219 0.45 -15.95 -19.26
CA ALA A 219 -0.50 -16.71 -18.46
C ALA A 219 -1.96 -16.32 -18.78
N VAL A 220 -2.26 -15.03 -18.87
CA VAL A 220 -3.60 -14.54 -19.24
C VAL A 220 -3.99 -15.03 -20.63
N LYS A 221 -3.13 -14.81 -21.63
CA LYS A 221 -3.37 -15.20 -23.03
C LYS A 221 -3.63 -16.70 -23.15
N SER A 222 -2.76 -17.53 -22.56
CA SER A 222 -2.90 -18.98 -22.57
C SER A 222 -4.25 -19.44 -22.01
N THR A 223 -4.71 -18.85 -20.91
CA THR A 223 -6.00 -19.19 -20.30
C THR A 223 -7.17 -18.76 -21.18
N LEU A 224 -7.13 -17.55 -21.73
CA LEU A 224 -8.21 -17.03 -22.56
C LEU A 224 -8.31 -17.75 -23.92
N ASP A 225 -7.19 -18.07 -24.56
CA ASP A 225 -7.13 -18.83 -25.82
C ASP A 225 -7.69 -20.25 -25.64
N GLY A 226 -7.59 -20.81 -24.43
CA GLY A 226 -8.20 -22.09 -24.04
C GLY A 226 -9.71 -22.02 -23.75
N GLY A 227 -10.32 -20.83 -23.83
CA GLY A 227 -11.73 -20.63 -23.49
C GLY A 227 -12.00 -20.42 -21.98
N GLY A 228 -10.95 -20.32 -21.18
CA GLY A 228 -11.02 -20.13 -19.73
C GLY A 228 -11.20 -18.69 -19.31
N LYS A 229 -11.46 -18.48 -18.02
CA LYS A 229 -11.51 -17.17 -17.36
C LYS A 229 -10.34 -17.00 -16.40
N VAL A 230 -9.86 -15.78 -16.24
CA VAL A 230 -8.73 -15.48 -15.35
C VAL A 230 -9.21 -14.69 -14.15
N LEU A 231 -8.88 -15.15 -12.95
CA LEU A 231 -9.03 -14.39 -11.70
C LEU A 231 -7.68 -13.81 -11.29
N ILE A 232 -7.59 -12.49 -11.17
CA ILE A 232 -6.42 -11.77 -10.69
C ILE A 232 -6.80 -11.05 -9.38
N PRO A 233 -6.56 -11.66 -8.21
CA PRO A 233 -6.71 -10.96 -6.95
C PRO A 233 -5.67 -9.85 -6.84
N ALA A 234 -6.11 -8.61 -6.58
CA ALA A 234 -5.20 -7.46 -6.43
C ALA A 234 -5.65 -6.49 -5.34
N MET A 235 -4.69 -5.84 -4.68
CA MET A 235 -4.99 -4.71 -3.79
C MET A 235 -5.64 -3.58 -4.60
N SER A 236 -6.71 -3.00 -4.04
CA SER A 236 -7.54 -1.99 -4.71
C SER A 236 -6.78 -0.75 -5.15
N VAL A 237 -5.77 -0.36 -4.37
CA VAL A 237 -4.95 0.85 -4.56
C VAL A 237 -3.51 0.44 -4.90
N GLY A 238 -3.02 0.95 -6.02
CA GLY A 238 -1.71 0.68 -6.59
C GLY A 238 -1.66 -0.60 -7.43
N LYS A 239 -1.87 -1.78 -6.82
CA LYS A 239 -1.61 -3.07 -7.51
C LYS A 239 -2.58 -3.31 -8.68
N ALA A 240 -3.87 -3.08 -8.48
CA ALA A 240 -4.86 -3.23 -9.53
C ALA A 240 -4.55 -2.30 -10.72
N GLN A 241 -4.14 -1.07 -10.47
CA GLN A 241 -3.79 -0.10 -11.50
C GLN A 241 -2.55 -0.53 -12.29
N GLU A 242 -1.51 -1.04 -11.62
CA GLU A 242 -0.32 -1.59 -12.26
C GLU A 242 -0.65 -2.76 -13.21
N ILE A 243 -1.46 -3.71 -12.74
CA ILE A 243 -1.88 -4.86 -13.54
C ILE A 243 -2.73 -4.41 -14.72
N LEU A 244 -3.67 -3.49 -14.49
CA LEU A 244 -4.53 -2.96 -15.54
C LEU A 244 -3.71 -2.31 -16.67
N LEU A 245 -2.69 -1.52 -16.32
CA LEU A 245 -1.81 -0.90 -17.30
C LEU A 245 -0.94 -1.92 -18.03
N ALA A 246 -0.42 -2.93 -17.34
CA ALA A 246 0.34 -4.01 -17.97
C ALA A 246 -0.52 -4.77 -19.01
N LEU A 247 -1.77 -5.09 -18.67
CA LEU A 247 -2.70 -5.72 -19.60
C LEU A 247 -3.03 -4.82 -20.79
N LYS A 248 -3.30 -3.53 -20.56
CA LYS A 248 -3.60 -2.56 -21.62
C LYS A 248 -2.42 -2.35 -22.57
N ARG A 249 -1.19 -2.22 -22.06
CA ARG A 249 0.03 -2.10 -22.90
C ARG A 249 0.24 -3.29 -23.83
N HIS A 250 -0.25 -4.46 -23.43
CA HIS A 250 -0.15 -5.70 -24.19
C HIS A 250 -1.48 -6.16 -24.79
N GLU A 251 -2.45 -5.26 -24.94
CA GLU A 251 -3.81 -5.63 -25.36
C GLU A 251 -3.86 -6.31 -26.74
N ALA A 252 -2.95 -5.95 -27.64
CA ALA A 252 -2.82 -6.55 -28.97
C ALA A 252 -2.39 -8.02 -28.95
N LYS A 253 -1.86 -8.51 -27.82
CA LYS A 253 -1.50 -9.92 -27.61
C LYS A 253 -2.62 -10.74 -26.97
N LEU A 254 -3.67 -10.08 -26.47
CA LEU A 254 -4.78 -10.70 -25.78
C LEU A 254 -5.96 -10.90 -26.75
N PRO A 255 -6.77 -11.95 -26.59
CA PRO A 255 -7.93 -12.22 -27.45
C PRO A 255 -9.13 -11.32 -27.10
N ASP A 256 -8.93 -10.00 -27.16
CA ASP A 256 -9.92 -8.95 -26.91
C ASP A 256 -10.83 -9.15 -25.67
N PRO A 257 -10.29 -9.51 -24.48
CA PRO A 257 -11.12 -9.92 -23.36
C PRO A 257 -11.82 -8.74 -22.69
N LEU A 258 -13.04 -8.97 -22.17
CA LEU A 258 -13.62 -8.11 -21.15
C LEU A 258 -12.78 -8.16 -19.87
N VAL A 259 -12.59 -6.99 -19.25
CA VAL A 259 -11.91 -6.85 -17.95
C VAL A 259 -12.91 -6.40 -16.90
N VAL A 260 -13.33 -7.34 -16.08
CA VAL A 260 -14.21 -7.13 -14.94
C VAL A 260 -13.40 -6.52 -13.81
N LEU A 261 -13.50 -5.19 -13.66
CA LEU A 261 -12.89 -4.44 -12.57
C LEU A 261 -13.94 -4.20 -11.49
N ASP A 262 -13.81 -4.90 -10.36
CA ASP A 262 -14.85 -4.95 -9.33
C ASP A 262 -14.39 -4.35 -7.98
N GLY A 263 -15.37 -4.10 -7.10
CA GLY A 263 -15.15 -3.64 -5.74
C GLY A 263 -14.49 -2.27 -5.66
N MET A 264 -13.61 -2.12 -4.68
CA MET A 264 -12.87 -0.87 -4.46
C MET A 264 -11.83 -0.60 -5.55
N ALA A 265 -11.37 -1.62 -6.30
CA ALA A 265 -10.39 -1.42 -7.37
C ALA A 265 -10.92 -0.49 -8.48
N TYR A 266 -12.21 -0.62 -8.85
CA TYR A 266 -12.83 0.31 -9.81
C TYR A 266 -12.89 1.74 -9.28
N LYS A 267 -13.30 1.92 -8.01
CA LYS A 267 -13.42 3.24 -7.41
C LYS A 267 -12.05 3.91 -7.25
N ALA A 268 -11.05 3.15 -6.82
CA ALA A 268 -9.67 3.63 -6.74
C ALA A 268 -9.17 4.05 -8.12
N THR A 269 -9.40 3.24 -9.15
CA THR A 269 -9.01 3.58 -10.53
C THR A 269 -9.64 4.89 -11.01
N ARG A 270 -10.90 5.16 -10.64
CA ARG A 270 -11.55 6.45 -10.92
C ARG A 270 -10.87 7.64 -10.23
N ILE A 271 -10.37 7.44 -9.00
CA ILE A 271 -9.56 8.46 -8.31
C ILE A 271 -8.22 8.64 -9.03
N TYR A 272 -7.56 7.57 -9.45
CA TYR A 272 -6.34 7.66 -10.26
C TYR A 272 -6.56 8.52 -11.52
N SER A 273 -7.62 8.27 -12.29
CA SER A 273 -7.97 9.11 -13.45
C SER A 273 -8.17 10.60 -13.12
N GLN A 274 -8.57 10.95 -11.89
CA GLN A 274 -8.75 12.35 -11.48
C GLN A 274 -7.43 13.04 -11.10
N PHE A 275 -6.39 12.28 -10.78
CA PHE A 275 -5.10 12.79 -10.29
C PHE A 275 -3.94 12.40 -11.22
N ILE A 276 -4.18 12.34 -12.54
CA ILE A 276 -3.15 12.05 -13.56
C ILE A 276 -1.91 12.96 -13.43
N MET A 277 -2.10 14.19 -12.96
CA MET A 277 -1.00 15.15 -12.72
C MET A 277 0.00 14.73 -11.63
N TYR A 278 -0.31 13.70 -10.83
CA TYR A 278 0.58 13.10 -9.84
C TYR A 278 1.32 11.84 -10.36
N MET A 279 1.15 11.47 -11.64
CA MET A 279 1.77 10.28 -12.22
C MET A 279 3.13 10.60 -12.85
N SER A 280 3.71 9.66 -13.62
CA SER A 280 4.95 9.93 -14.34
C SER A 280 4.78 11.00 -15.43
N ASP A 281 5.87 11.68 -15.77
CA ASP A 281 5.85 12.70 -16.84
C ASP A 281 5.42 12.14 -18.20
N SER A 282 5.68 10.86 -18.49
CA SER A 282 5.21 10.24 -19.73
C SER A 282 3.68 10.15 -19.77
N ILE A 283 3.05 9.76 -18.67
CA ILE A 283 1.59 9.70 -18.54
C ILE A 283 0.98 11.10 -18.56
N LYS A 284 1.56 12.07 -17.85
CA LYS A 284 1.11 13.47 -17.90
C LYS A 284 1.12 14.01 -19.33
N ARG A 285 2.21 13.79 -20.06
CA ARG A 285 2.36 14.25 -21.46
C ARG A 285 1.31 13.61 -22.37
N ALA A 286 1.12 12.28 -22.28
CA ALA A 286 0.10 11.59 -23.07
C ALA A 286 -1.30 12.15 -22.80
N PHE A 287 -1.64 12.40 -21.54
CA PHE A 287 -2.92 12.99 -21.18
C PHE A 287 -3.08 14.44 -21.69
N ILE A 288 -2.08 15.31 -21.48
CA ILE A 288 -2.17 16.73 -21.86
C ILE A 288 -2.21 16.90 -23.38
N ILE A 289 -1.42 16.11 -24.13
CA ILE A 289 -1.27 16.27 -25.59
C ILE A 289 -2.36 15.51 -26.34
N ASN A 290 -2.66 14.27 -25.92
CA ASN A 290 -3.53 13.37 -26.68
C ASN A 290 -4.91 13.17 -26.02
N GLY A 291 -5.14 13.69 -24.80
CA GLY A 291 -6.35 13.41 -24.03
C GLY A 291 -6.43 11.96 -23.53
N GLU A 292 -5.32 11.24 -23.51
CA GLU A 292 -5.27 9.82 -23.16
C GLU A 292 -5.28 9.61 -21.65
N ASP A 293 -6.43 9.19 -21.09
CA ASP A 293 -6.49 8.63 -19.74
C ASP A 293 -5.90 7.21 -19.76
N PRO A 294 -4.81 6.94 -19.00
CA PRO A 294 -4.14 5.65 -19.01
C PRO A 294 -5.07 4.52 -18.52
N PHE A 295 -6.06 4.81 -17.69
CA PHE A 295 -7.02 3.86 -17.15
C PHE A 295 -8.34 3.78 -17.91
N ASN A 296 -8.54 4.65 -18.90
CA ASN A 296 -9.66 4.50 -19.82
C ASN A 296 -9.37 3.37 -20.81
N TRP A 297 -10.04 2.24 -20.63
CA TRP A 297 -9.97 1.10 -21.54
C TRP A 297 -11.40 0.61 -21.77
N ASP A 298 -11.81 0.60 -23.03
CA ASP A 298 -13.17 0.25 -23.49
C ASP A 298 -13.59 -1.17 -23.10
N ARG A 299 -12.62 -2.04 -22.80
CA ARG A 299 -12.85 -3.40 -22.29
C ARG A 299 -13.22 -3.48 -20.81
N ILE A 300 -13.09 -2.39 -20.04
CA ILE A 300 -13.37 -2.41 -18.60
C ILE A 300 -14.87 -2.39 -18.35
N VAL A 301 -15.34 -3.35 -17.55
CA VAL A 301 -16.73 -3.42 -17.08
C VAL A 301 -16.79 -3.48 -15.57
N GLN A 302 -17.63 -2.63 -14.97
CA GLN A 302 -17.96 -2.70 -13.54
C GLN A 302 -19.32 -3.37 -13.33
N PRO A 303 -19.40 -4.54 -12.70
CA PRO A 303 -20.68 -5.15 -12.37
C PRO A 303 -21.32 -4.43 -11.17
N LYS A 304 -22.52 -3.85 -11.37
CA LYS A 304 -23.23 -3.08 -10.33
C LYS A 304 -24.06 -3.93 -9.37
N THR A 305 -24.52 -5.11 -9.81
CA THR A 305 -25.44 -5.97 -9.04
C THR A 305 -24.91 -7.40 -8.95
N LEU A 306 -25.41 -8.19 -7.99
CA LEU A 306 -25.09 -9.62 -7.93
C LEU A 306 -25.54 -10.38 -9.19
N LYS A 307 -26.66 -9.97 -9.79
CA LYS A 307 -27.14 -10.54 -11.06
C LYS A 307 -26.13 -10.33 -12.18
N ASN A 308 -25.53 -9.14 -12.30
CA ASN A 308 -24.52 -8.86 -13.32
C ASN A 308 -23.26 -9.70 -13.10
N ARG A 309 -22.83 -9.88 -11.84
CA ARG A 309 -21.67 -10.72 -11.49
C ARG A 309 -21.89 -12.18 -11.86
N ARG A 310 -23.06 -12.74 -11.52
CA ARG A 310 -23.45 -14.11 -11.89
C ARG A 310 -23.46 -14.30 -13.40
N LYS A 311 -24.05 -13.34 -14.14
CA LYS A 311 -24.05 -13.37 -15.62
C LYS A 311 -22.64 -13.42 -16.22
N LEU A 312 -21.69 -12.67 -15.67
CA LEU A 312 -20.29 -12.67 -16.14
C LEU A 312 -19.60 -14.02 -15.88
N ILE A 313 -19.85 -14.63 -14.72
CA ILE A 313 -19.31 -15.95 -14.37
C ILE A 313 -19.89 -17.04 -15.28
N GLU A 314 -21.21 -17.01 -15.48
CA GLU A 314 -21.97 -17.99 -16.27
C GLU A 314 -21.75 -17.83 -17.79
N SER A 315 -21.27 -16.66 -18.24
CA SER A 315 -20.95 -16.44 -19.65
C SER A 315 -19.95 -17.48 -20.16
N LYS A 316 -20.08 -17.89 -21.42
CA LYS A 316 -19.08 -18.75 -22.07
C LYS A 316 -17.87 -17.96 -22.56
N ASP A 317 -17.99 -16.63 -22.65
CA ASP A 317 -16.94 -15.77 -23.16
C ASP A 317 -15.76 -15.69 -22.15
N PRO A 318 -14.52 -15.89 -22.61
CA PRO A 318 -13.32 -15.64 -21.82
C PRO A 318 -13.25 -14.20 -21.33
N CYS A 319 -12.91 -14.01 -20.07
CA CYS A 319 -12.74 -12.68 -19.48
C CYS A 319 -11.78 -12.70 -18.30
N ILE A 320 -11.35 -11.51 -17.88
CA ILE A 320 -10.43 -11.28 -16.77
C ILE A 320 -11.22 -10.66 -15.61
N PHE A 321 -11.10 -11.20 -14.41
CA PHE A 321 -11.60 -10.63 -13.16
C PHE A 321 -10.44 -10.03 -12.37
N LEU A 322 -10.33 -8.71 -12.36
CA LEU A 322 -9.35 -7.99 -11.55
C LEU A 322 -10.05 -7.42 -10.30
N VAL A 323 -9.86 -8.09 -9.16
CA VAL A 323 -10.75 -7.90 -8.01
C VAL A 323 -10.00 -7.95 -6.66
N PRO A 324 -10.41 -7.14 -5.67
CA PRO A 324 -9.84 -7.21 -4.33
C PRO A 324 -10.51 -8.27 -3.45
N SER A 325 -9.82 -8.77 -2.40
CA SER A 325 -8.47 -8.41 -1.94
C SER A 325 -7.35 -9.25 -2.57
N GLY A 326 -6.14 -8.68 -2.63
CA GLY A 326 -4.97 -9.26 -3.33
C GLY A 326 -4.43 -10.57 -2.77
N MET A 327 -4.61 -10.80 -1.47
CA MET A 327 -4.16 -12.03 -0.80
C MET A 327 -5.32 -13.01 -0.51
N LEU A 328 -6.47 -12.82 -1.16
CA LEU A 328 -7.65 -13.68 -1.00
C LEU A 328 -8.14 -13.79 0.46
N LYS A 329 -8.02 -12.73 1.26
CA LYS A 329 -8.49 -12.74 2.67
C LYS A 329 -10.01 -12.52 2.81
N GLY A 330 -10.68 -12.03 1.78
CA GLY A 330 -12.11 -11.79 1.81
C GLY A 330 -12.65 -10.93 0.67
N GLY A 331 -13.95 -10.67 0.73
CA GLY A 331 -14.66 -9.84 -0.23
C GLY A 331 -14.81 -10.53 -1.58
N TRP A 332 -14.79 -9.72 -2.66
CA TRP A 332 -15.11 -10.20 -4.00
C TRP A 332 -14.13 -11.25 -4.50
N SER A 333 -12.84 -11.15 -4.19
CA SER A 333 -11.84 -12.11 -4.67
C SER A 333 -12.10 -13.53 -4.17
N GLN A 334 -12.46 -13.72 -2.89
CA GLN A 334 -12.89 -15.02 -2.36
C GLN A 334 -14.19 -15.51 -3.00
N TRP A 335 -15.15 -14.60 -3.20
CA TRP A 335 -16.43 -14.97 -3.82
C TRP A 335 -16.24 -15.42 -5.28
N TYR A 336 -15.43 -14.73 -6.06
CA TYR A 336 -15.08 -15.15 -7.42
C TYR A 336 -14.23 -16.43 -7.41
N LEU A 337 -13.30 -16.59 -6.47
CA LEU A 337 -12.52 -17.81 -6.29
C LEU A 337 -13.45 -19.03 -6.19
N ALA A 338 -14.41 -18.99 -5.26
CA ALA A 338 -15.37 -20.08 -5.02
C ALA A 338 -16.17 -20.49 -6.26
N LYS A 339 -16.40 -19.58 -7.20
CA LYS A 339 -17.22 -19.84 -8.41
C LYS A 339 -16.38 -20.17 -9.64
N LEU A 340 -15.15 -19.69 -9.73
CA LEU A 340 -14.31 -19.84 -10.91
C LEU A 340 -13.35 -21.03 -10.81
N THR A 341 -12.76 -21.28 -9.65
CA THR A 341 -11.68 -22.28 -9.53
C THR A 341 -12.08 -23.75 -9.68
N PRO A 342 -13.36 -24.17 -9.52
CA PRO A 342 -13.74 -25.55 -9.81
C PRO A 342 -13.60 -25.94 -11.29
N ASN A 343 -13.59 -24.97 -12.22
CA ASN A 343 -13.41 -25.23 -13.64
C ASN A 343 -11.90 -25.28 -14.00
N PRO A 344 -11.39 -26.41 -14.52
CA PRO A 344 -9.97 -26.59 -14.82
C PRO A 344 -9.43 -25.69 -15.95
N GLU A 345 -10.29 -25.17 -16.83
CA GLU A 345 -9.88 -24.27 -17.91
C GLU A 345 -9.53 -22.87 -17.41
N ASN A 346 -10.02 -22.49 -16.23
CA ASN A 346 -9.76 -21.19 -15.65
C ASN A 346 -8.33 -21.09 -15.09
N ALA A 347 -7.95 -19.90 -14.67
CA ALA A 347 -6.73 -19.69 -13.90
C ALA A 347 -6.89 -18.63 -12.81
N VAL A 348 -6.08 -18.75 -11.76
CA VAL A 348 -5.84 -17.69 -10.78
C VAL A 348 -4.41 -17.21 -10.94
N ILE A 349 -4.21 -15.90 -11.07
CA ILE A 349 -2.87 -15.29 -11.16
C ILE A 349 -2.67 -14.38 -9.96
N ILE A 350 -1.90 -14.86 -8.99
CA ILE A 350 -1.57 -14.10 -7.78
C ILE A 350 -0.39 -13.19 -8.09
N CYS A 351 -0.52 -11.90 -7.75
CA CYS A 351 0.43 -10.87 -8.14
C CYS A 351 1.12 -10.20 -6.94
N GLY A 352 2.44 -10.34 -6.84
CA GLY A 352 3.27 -9.68 -5.81
C GLY A 352 3.54 -10.53 -4.57
N TYR A 353 3.92 -9.85 -3.48
CA TYR A 353 4.13 -10.50 -2.17
C TYR A 353 2.82 -11.05 -1.61
N VAL A 354 2.94 -12.18 -0.92
CA VAL A 354 1.84 -12.90 -0.30
C VAL A 354 2.26 -13.28 1.11
N ASP A 355 1.47 -12.85 2.08
CA ASP A 355 1.68 -13.19 3.48
C ASP A 355 1.47 -14.70 3.70
N PRO A 356 2.39 -15.40 4.40
CA PRO A 356 2.32 -16.84 4.64
C PRO A 356 1.00 -17.34 5.27
N GLN A 357 0.29 -16.48 6.00
CA GLN A 357 -0.94 -16.78 6.72
C GLN A 357 -2.21 -16.55 5.88
N THR A 358 -2.09 -16.44 4.56
CA THR A 358 -3.23 -16.09 3.68
C THR A 358 -3.62 -17.22 2.72
N PRO A 359 -4.90 -17.30 2.29
CA PRO A 359 -5.33 -18.31 1.33
C PRO A 359 -4.58 -18.24 -0.01
N ALA A 360 -4.10 -17.06 -0.41
CA ALA A 360 -3.22 -16.94 -1.57
C ALA A 360 -1.93 -17.75 -1.41
N ASN A 361 -1.33 -17.79 -0.21
CA ASN A 361 -0.12 -18.57 0.05
C ASN A 361 -0.40 -20.07 -0.03
N GLU A 362 -1.56 -20.52 0.49
CA GLU A 362 -2.00 -21.92 0.39
C GLU A 362 -2.05 -22.39 -1.08
N LEU A 363 -2.68 -21.59 -1.95
CA LEU A 363 -2.81 -21.91 -3.38
C LEU A 363 -1.45 -22.01 -4.09
N ILE A 364 -0.55 -21.06 -3.81
CA ILE A 364 0.82 -21.05 -4.35
C ILE A 364 1.60 -22.26 -3.86
N SER A 365 1.42 -22.64 -2.59
CA SER A 365 2.06 -23.80 -1.96
C SER A 365 1.51 -25.16 -2.43
N GLY A 366 0.54 -25.16 -3.35
CA GLY A 366 0.00 -26.39 -3.94
C GLY A 366 -1.28 -26.90 -3.29
N VAL A 367 -1.84 -26.20 -2.29
CA VAL A 367 -3.14 -26.56 -1.71
C VAL A 367 -4.23 -26.41 -2.78
N ARG A 368 -5.11 -27.40 -2.86
CA ARG A 368 -6.21 -27.46 -3.85
C ARG A 368 -7.60 -27.57 -3.23
N GLU A 369 -7.70 -27.68 -1.92
CA GLU A 369 -8.94 -27.47 -1.17
C GLU A 369 -8.71 -26.31 -0.21
N VAL A 370 -9.42 -25.21 -0.40
CA VAL A 370 -9.34 -24.03 0.48
C VAL A 370 -10.71 -23.71 1.06
N GLU A 371 -10.73 -23.19 2.28
CA GLU A 371 -11.96 -22.68 2.90
C GLU A 371 -12.04 -21.16 2.70
N VAL A 372 -13.12 -20.68 2.12
CA VAL A 372 -13.35 -19.24 1.90
C VAL A 372 -14.67 -18.78 2.49
N MET A 373 -14.76 -17.49 2.81
CA MET A 373 -15.97 -16.87 3.31
C MET A 373 -16.83 -16.41 2.14
N ASP A 374 -18.02 -17.01 1.95
CA ASP A 374 -19.08 -16.39 1.15
C ASP A 374 -19.70 -15.27 1.98
N PHE A 375 -19.17 -14.05 1.83
CA PHE A 375 -19.61 -12.90 2.60
C PHE A 375 -21.06 -12.46 2.30
N ILE A 376 -21.70 -12.99 1.25
CA ILE A 376 -23.11 -12.75 0.94
C ILE A 376 -23.99 -13.69 1.73
N ALA A 377 -23.65 -14.98 1.74
CA ALA A 377 -24.36 -16.00 2.51
C ALA A 377 -23.97 -16.02 3.99
N GLN A 378 -22.87 -15.34 4.35
CA GLN A 378 -22.25 -15.34 5.67
C GLN A 378 -21.85 -16.73 6.17
N GLU A 379 -21.38 -17.58 5.25
CA GLU A 379 -20.96 -18.95 5.55
C GLU A 379 -19.56 -19.24 5.00
N ARG A 380 -18.87 -20.19 5.63
CA ARG A 380 -17.61 -20.72 5.10
C ARG A 380 -17.91 -21.87 4.15
N VAL A 381 -17.27 -21.84 2.99
CA VAL A 381 -17.45 -22.82 1.93
C VAL A 381 -16.11 -23.42 1.58
N LYS A 382 -16.06 -24.76 1.55
CA LYS A 382 -14.91 -25.50 1.01
C LYS A 382 -14.95 -25.46 -0.51
N VAL A 383 -13.85 -25.05 -1.12
CA VAL A 383 -13.73 -24.87 -2.56
C VAL A 383 -12.63 -25.79 -3.08
N GLN A 384 -13.00 -26.64 -4.04
CA GLN A 384 -12.03 -27.38 -4.83
C GLN A 384 -11.46 -26.46 -5.93
N VAL A 385 -10.14 -26.43 -6.01
CA VAL A 385 -9.38 -25.62 -6.95
C VAL A 385 -8.77 -26.56 -7.98
N ASN A 386 -9.44 -26.66 -9.12
CA ASN A 386 -9.01 -27.50 -10.25
C ASN A 386 -8.30 -26.70 -11.34
N CYS A 387 -8.45 -25.37 -11.30
CA CYS A 387 -7.84 -24.44 -12.25
C CYS A 387 -6.32 -24.29 -12.07
N LYS A 388 -5.67 -23.69 -13.06
CA LYS A 388 -4.24 -23.36 -12.99
C LYS A 388 -3.98 -22.24 -11.98
N ILE A 389 -2.88 -22.33 -11.24
CA ILE A 389 -2.43 -21.27 -10.32
C ILE A 389 -1.08 -20.75 -10.83
N TYR A 390 -1.00 -19.44 -11.03
CA TYR A 390 0.21 -18.73 -11.38
C TYR A 390 0.58 -17.74 -10.29
N HIS A 391 1.87 -17.54 -10.07
CA HIS A 391 2.39 -16.50 -9.19
C HIS A 391 3.37 -15.63 -9.97
N VAL A 392 3.06 -14.33 -10.06
CA VAL A 392 3.88 -13.36 -10.78
C VAL A 392 4.23 -12.23 -9.82
N GLU A 393 5.50 -12.06 -9.50
CA GLU A 393 5.96 -11.15 -8.45
C GLU A 393 6.01 -9.66 -8.86
N ILE A 394 4.96 -9.16 -9.49
CA ILE A 394 4.84 -7.72 -9.73
C ILE A 394 4.73 -7.02 -8.37
N SER A 395 5.73 -6.22 -7.99
CA SER A 395 5.74 -5.35 -6.80
C SER A 395 5.57 -3.88 -7.17
N ARG A 396 5.34 -3.04 -6.16
CA ARG A 396 5.39 -1.57 -6.30
C ARG A 396 6.49 -0.94 -5.45
N HIS A 397 6.96 -1.62 -4.41
CA HIS A 397 8.02 -1.12 -3.55
C HIS A 397 9.36 -1.09 -4.30
N ALA A 398 10.23 -0.19 -3.86
CA ALA A 398 11.63 -0.16 -4.23
C ALA A 398 12.29 -1.50 -3.90
N MET A 399 12.98 -2.08 -4.88
CA MET A 399 13.72 -3.32 -4.67
C MET A 399 15.03 -3.05 -3.93
N HIS A 400 15.73 -4.11 -3.49
CA HIS A 400 16.99 -4.00 -2.76
C HIS A 400 17.99 -3.01 -3.39
N SER A 401 18.21 -3.08 -4.71
CA SER A 401 19.13 -2.16 -5.42
C SER A 401 18.64 -0.71 -5.42
N GLU A 402 17.33 -0.47 -5.46
CA GLU A 402 16.73 0.86 -5.42
C GLU A 402 16.81 1.45 -4.00
N LEU A 403 16.58 0.64 -2.96
CA LEU A 403 16.80 1.03 -1.56
C LEU A 403 18.27 1.39 -1.31
N CYS A 404 19.21 0.54 -1.78
CA CYS A 404 20.64 0.83 -1.70
C CYS A 404 20.99 2.15 -2.41
N LYS A 405 20.44 2.39 -3.61
CA LYS A 405 20.63 3.65 -4.35
C LYS A 405 20.08 4.86 -3.60
N PHE A 406 18.89 4.72 -3.00
CA PHE A 406 18.25 5.76 -2.21
C PHE A 406 19.16 6.20 -1.04
N ILE A 407 19.59 5.23 -0.23
CA ILE A 407 20.47 5.44 0.92
C ILE A 407 21.85 5.97 0.49
N ALA A 408 22.46 5.38 -0.54
CA ALA A 408 23.78 5.77 -1.04
C ALA A 408 23.84 7.19 -1.60
N THR A 409 22.73 7.70 -2.12
CA THR A 409 22.64 9.07 -2.64
C THR A 409 22.46 10.08 -1.51
N ILE A 410 21.70 9.70 -0.47
CA ILE A 410 21.42 10.53 0.70
C ILE A 410 22.65 10.66 1.60
N LYS A 411 23.32 9.53 1.90
CA LYS A 411 24.44 9.41 2.84
C LYS A 411 24.13 10.03 4.23
N PRO A 412 23.15 9.48 4.96
CA PRO A 412 22.76 10.03 6.25
C PRO A 412 23.84 9.79 7.31
N GLU A 413 23.86 10.56 8.39
CA GLU A 413 24.74 10.23 9.53
C GLU A 413 24.24 8.97 10.25
N THR A 414 22.96 8.97 10.62
CA THR A 414 22.28 7.84 11.24
C THR A 414 21.17 7.30 10.33
N LEU A 415 21.21 6.01 10.03
CA LEU A 415 20.19 5.29 9.27
C LEU A 415 19.36 4.42 10.22
N ILE A 416 18.05 4.63 10.25
CA ILE A 416 17.10 3.80 11.01
C ILE A 416 16.30 2.99 10.00
N LEU A 417 16.44 1.66 10.03
CA LEU A 417 15.70 0.75 9.14
C LEU A 417 14.46 0.22 9.86
N VAL A 418 13.31 0.38 9.24
CA VAL A 418 11.99 -0.08 9.71
C VAL A 418 11.29 -0.87 8.62
N HIS A 419 10.12 -1.46 8.92
CA HIS A 419 9.30 -2.18 7.93
C HIS A 419 9.98 -3.42 7.33
N ASP A 420 10.54 -4.28 8.18
CA ASP A 420 11.08 -5.59 7.77
C ASP A 420 10.51 -6.72 8.61
N GLU A 421 10.11 -7.80 7.94
CA GLU A 421 9.73 -9.09 8.54
C GLU A 421 10.60 -10.24 7.99
N SER A 422 11.40 -9.97 6.95
CA SER A 422 11.94 -11.00 6.06
C SER A 422 13.17 -11.72 6.59
N GLY A 423 13.77 -11.21 7.68
CA GLY A 423 15.06 -11.68 8.17
C GLY A 423 16.22 -11.42 7.20
N ASN A 424 15.99 -10.72 6.08
CA ASN A 424 17.00 -10.39 5.09
C ASN A 424 17.59 -8.98 5.30
N ILE A 425 17.17 -8.26 6.34
CA ILE A 425 17.67 -6.91 6.63
C ILE A 425 19.20 -6.84 6.71
N GLU A 426 19.86 -7.90 7.18
CA GLU A 426 21.33 -8.02 7.21
C GLU A 426 21.97 -7.82 5.83
N LYS A 427 21.35 -8.29 4.76
CA LYS A 427 21.84 -8.07 3.39
C LYS A 427 21.76 -6.58 3.00
N LEU A 428 20.70 -5.90 3.41
CA LEU A 428 20.57 -4.45 3.21
C LEU A 428 21.61 -3.70 4.02
N ILE A 429 21.76 -4.01 5.32
CA ILE A 429 22.76 -3.42 6.21
C ILE A 429 24.16 -3.55 5.61
N ASN A 430 24.55 -4.77 5.20
CA ASN A 430 25.85 -5.01 4.58
C ASN A 430 26.07 -4.14 3.34
N SER A 431 25.06 -4.02 2.49
CA SER A 431 25.14 -3.26 1.23
C SER A 431 25.21 -1.75 1.42
N VAL A 432 24.70 -1.23 2.55
CA VAL A 432 24.62 0.22 2.82
C VAL A 432 25.52 0.70 3.96
N SER A 433 26.23 -0.21 4.62
CA SER A 433 27.13 0.05 5.75
C SER A 433 28.15 1.17 5.52
N SER A 434 28.62 1.35 4.27
CA SER A 434 29.57 2.41 3.92
C SER A 434 28.94 3.81 3.70
N TYR A 435 27.61 3.91 3.70
CA TYR A 435 26.88 5.15 3.40
C TYR A 435 26.27 5.82 4.63
N ALA A 436 26.33 5.19 5.80
CA ALA A 436 25.89 5.76 7.07
C ALA A 436 26.96 5.54 8.16
N LYS A 437 27.09 6.48 9.11
CA LYS A 437 28.01 6.31 10.25
C LYS A 437 27.46 5.33 11.27
N GLU A 438 26.15 5.35 11.46
CA GLU A 438 25.42 4.49 12.37
C GLU A 438 24.20 3.89 11.66
N ILE A 439 23.93 2.61 11.90
CA ILE A 439 22.73 1.91 11.42
C ILE A 439 22.00 1.30 12.61
N VAL A 440 20.72 1.61 12.75
CA VAL A 440 19.85 1.16 13.84
C VAL A 440 18.68 0.37 13.26
N VAL A 441 18.40 -0.80 13.84
CA VAL A 441 17.24 -1.63 13.52
C VAL A 441 16.40 -1.83 14.78
N PRO A 442 15.50 -0.89 15.09
CA PRO A 442 14.81 -0.85 16.37
C PRO A 442 13.64 -1.84 16.47
N GLU A 443 13.25 -2.14 17.69
CA GLU A 443 12.03 -2.90 18.00
C GLU A 443 10.89 -1.95 18.39
N ASN A 444 9.66 -2.44 18.33
CA ASN A 444 8.51 -1.69 18.83
C ASN A 444 8.64 -1.40 20.33
N GLY A 445 8.58 -0.12 20.69
CA GLY A 445 8.80 0.43 22.03
C GLY A 445 10.19 1.03 22.23
N SER A 446 11.10 0.90 21.26
CA SER A 446 12.43 1.53 21.34
C SER A 446 12.34 3.06 21.31
N ILE A 447 13.26 3.69 22.05
CA ILE A 447 13.49 5.13 22.04
C ILE A 447 14.93 5.37 21.57
N ILE A 448 15.09 6.14 20.50
CA ILE A 448 16.38 6.45 19.89
C ILE A 448 16.65 7.95 20.11
N ASN A 449 17.80 8.30 20.68
CA ASN A 449 18.22 9.70 20.79
C ASN A 449 18.78 10.16 19.45
N LEU A 450 18.25 11.25 18.90
CA LEU A 450 18.68 11.81 17.62
C LEU A 450 19.58 13.04 17.78
N LYS A 451 19.41 13.78 18.88
CA LYS A 451 20.20 14.97 19.27
C LYS A 451 20.10 15.14 20.78
N ASP A 452 21.21 15.53 21.42
CA ASP A 452 21.28 15.80 22.87
C ASP A 452 20.80 17.22 23.25
#